data_AF-A0A5M8S518-F1
#
_entry.id   AF-A0A5M8S518-F1
#
_cell.length_a   1.000
_cell.length_b   1.000
_cell.length_c   1.000
_cell.angle_alpha   90.00
_cell.angle_beta   90.00
_cell.angle_gamma   90.00
#
_symmetry.space_group_name_H-M   'P 1'
#
loop_
_entity.id
_entity.type
_entity.pdbx_description
1 polymer ?
#
loop_
_entity_poly.entity_id
_entity_poly.type
_entity_poly.pdbx_seq_one_letter_code
_entity_poly.pdbx_strand_id
1 'polypeptide(L)'
;MKVAALALMGFVVSAQVIVGQQPSTSIDVPEGAHSVLQARGEGVQVYSCNAAPSGQKWTLKGPDAKLLDSSGQVIGTHFAGPTWKLNDGGQVQGEAIGNKASPEAGAVPWLLLRAKPGTGTGSLAGVGYIRRTETHGGAAPGTGCDAASDAGKTVQIPYSATYTFYEAKKE
;
A
#
# COMPACT_ATOMS: atom_id res chain seq x y z
N MET A 1 17.03 -55.43 -49.00
CA MET A 1 17.07 -53.97 -48.75
C MET A 1 15.83 -53.58 -47.95
N LYS A 2 15.99 -53.23 -46.66
CA LYS A 2 14.95 -52.57 -45.86
C LYS A 2 15.65 -51.44 -45.11
N VAL A 3 15.39 -50.20 -45.51
CA VAL A 3 15.91 -49.01 -44.84
C VAL A 3 14.90 -48.65 -43.75
N ALA A 4 15.32 -48.71 -42.48
CA ALA A 4 14.53 -48.26 -41.36
C ALA A 4 14.79 -46.76 -41.16
N ALA A 5 13.75 -45.94 -41.33
CA ALA A 5 13.81 -44.50 -41.07
C ALA A 5 13.71 -44.24 -39.56
N LEU A 6 14.75 -43.65 -38.97
CA LEU A 6 14.70 -43.09 -37.62
C LEU A 6 13.97 -41.73 -37.69
N ALA A 7 12.79 -41.64 -37.07
CA ALA A 7 12.12 -40.36 -36.84
C ALA A 7 12.65 -39.74 -35.53
N LEU A 8 13.35 -38.61 -35.62
CA LEU A 8 13.68 -37.78 -34.45
C LEU A 8 12.43 -37.00 -34.02
N MET A 9 11.87 -37.34 -32.86
CA MET A 9 10.91 -36.48 -32.16
C MET A 9 11.64 -35.35 -31.43
N GLY A 10 11.54 -34.13 -31.97
CA GLY A 10 12.00 -32.93 -31.29
C GLY A 10 11.03 -32.52 -30.17
N PHE A 11 11.52 -32.53 -28.93
CA PHE A 11 10.81 -31.96 -27.78
C PHE A 11 10.91 -30.44 -27.83
N VAL A 12 9.79 -29.75 -28.03
CA VAL A 12 9.71 -28.28 -27.93
C VAL A 12 9.47 -27.92 -26.46
N VAL A 13 10.52 -27.46 -25.77
CA VAL A 13 10.39 -26.89 -24.42
C VAL A 13 9.79 -25.49 -24.57
N SER A 14 8.51 -25.35 -24.23
CA SER A 14 7.85 -24.05 -24.16
C SER A 14 8.27 -23.35 -22.86
N ALA A 15 9.09 -22.31 -22.96
CA ALA A 15 9.41 -21.45 -21.83
C ALA A 15 8.14 -20.68 -21.41
N GLN A 16 7.55 -21.04 -20.27
CA GLN A 16 6.47 -20.24 -19.69
C GLN A 16 7.06 -18.99 -19.07
N VAL A 17 6.76 -17.84 -19.66
CA VAL A 17 7.10 -16.54 -19.09
C VAL A 17 6.15 -16.30 -17.91
N ILE A 18 6.65 -16.47 -16.69
CA ILE A 18 5.95 -16.02 -15.49
C ILE A 18 5.99 -14.50 -15.50
N VAL A 19 4.95 -13.86 -16.03
CA VAL A 19 4.77 -12.40 -15.91
C VAL A 19 4.48 -12.11 -14.44
N GLY A 20 5.45 -11.55 -13.73
CA GLY A 20 5.22 -10.96 -12.42
C GLY A 20 4.22 -9.81 -12.55
N GLN A 21 3.15 -9.80 -11.74
CA GLN A 21 2.19 -8.71 -11.71
C GLN A 21 2.91 -7.41 -11.27
N GLN A 22 3.24 -6.55 -12.23
CA GLN A 22 3.77 -5.23 -11.93
C GLN A 22 2.63 -4.41 -11.30
N PRO A 23 2.88 -3.70 -10.17
CA PRO A 23 1.85 -2.86 -9.55
C PRO A 23 1.28 -1.88 -10.57
N SER A 24 -0.04 -1.84 -10.69
CA SER A 24 -0.70 -0.91 -11.61
C SER A 24 -0.41 0.53 -11.18
N THR A 25 -0.31 1.45 -12.16
CA THR A 25 -0.23 2.90 -11.87
C THR A 25 -1.60 3.54 -11.70
N SER A 26 -2.67 2.78 -11.96
CA SER A 26 -4.03 3.25 -11.72
C SER A 26 -4.35 3.19 -10.22
N ILE A 27 -5.10 4.17 -9.76
CA ILE A 27 -5.69 4.19 -8.43
C ILE A 27 -7.23 4.22 -8.52
N ASP A 28 -7.76 3.85 -9.69
CA ASP A 28 -9.20 3.83 -9.95
C ASP A 28 -9.82 2.67 -9.19
N VAL A 29 -10.90 2.97 -8.48
CA VAL A 29 -11.63 1.95 -7.73
C VAL A 29 -12.40 1.08 -8.75
N PRO A 30 -12.44 -0.25 -8.57
CA PRO A 30 -13.19 -1.12 -9.48
C PRO A 30 -14.65 -0.69 -9.66
N GLU A 31 -15.16 -0.91 -10.87
CA GLU A 31 -16.52 -0.51 -11.25
C GLU A 31 -17.57 -1.12 -10.32
N GLY A 32 -18.56 -0.32 -9.94
CA GLY A 32 -19.65 -0.74 -9.04
C GLY A 32 -19.29 -0.74 -7.55
N ALA A 33 -18.04 -0.47 -7.19
CA ALA A 33 -17.69 -0.19 -5.80
C ALA A 33 -18.30 1.16 -5.36
N HIS A 34 -18.80 1.24 -4.12
CA HIS A 34 -19.41 2.45 -3.58
C HIS A 34 -18.77 2.83 -2.25
N SER A 35 -18.64 4.14 -2.00
CA SER A 35 -18.02 4.64 -0.79
C SER A 35 -18.93 4.44 0.43
N VAL A 36 -18.36 3.98 1.53
CA VAL A 36 -19.07 3.77 2.81
C VAL A 36 -18.51 4.58 3.96
N LEU A 37 -17.26 5.04 3.85
CA LEU A 37 -16.62 5.90 4.83
C LEU A 37 -15.58 6.77 4.14
N GLN A 38 -15.44 8.01 4.59
CA GLN A 38 -14.29 8.85 4.31
C GLN A 38 -13.71 9.35 5.64
N ALA A 39 -12.38 9.29 5.77
CA ALA A 39 -11.67 9.76 6.95
C ALA A 39 -10.38 10.47 6.53
N ARG A 40 -10.04 11.56 7.22
CA ARG A 40 -8.74 12.21 7.08
C ARG A 40 -7.76 11.57 8.06
N GLY A 41 -6.65 11.06 7.55
CA GLY A 41 -5.51 10.64 8.36
C GLY A 41 -4.62 11.83 8.68
N GLU A 42 -4.24 12.00 9.95
CA GLU A 42 -3.26 13.00 10.37
C GLU A 42 -2.30 12.40 11.41
N GLY A 43 -0.99 12.55 11.15
CA GLY A 43 0.05 12.07 12.04
C GLY A 43 1.41 12.08 11.35
N VAL A 44 2.13 10.97 11.43
CA VAL A 44 3.49 10.84 10.90
C VAL A 44 3.69 9.56 10.09
N GLN A 45 4.65 9.60 9.15
CA GLN A 45 5.28 8.40 8.61
C GLN A 45 6.58 8.15 9.36
N VAL A 46 6.76 6.93 9.87
CA VAL A 46 7.93 6.55 10.66
C VAL A 46 8.92 5.81 9.76
N TYR A 47 10.16 6.31 9.70
CA TYR A 47 11.24 5.69 8.93
C TYR A 47 12.39 5.28 9.85
N SER A 48 13.00 4.14 9.54
CA SER A 48 14.25 3.69 10.15
C SER A 48 15.37 3.66 9.13
N CYS A 49 16.54 4.16 9.49
CA CYS A 49 17.74 4.03 8.67
C CYS A 49 18.32 2.64 8.85
N ASN A 50 18.33 1.84 7.78
CA ASN A 50 18.86 0.48 7.80
C ASN A 50 20.04 0.36 6.83
N ALA A 51 20.96 -0.54 7.12
CA ALA A 51 21.96 -0.95 6.14
C ALA A 51 21.29 -1.67 4.97
N ALA A 52 21.70 -1.36 3.74
CA ALA A 52 21.34 -2.06 2.53
C ALA A 52 22.60 -2.32 1.68
N PRO A 53 22.55 -3.22 0.68
CA PRO A 53 23.73 -3.54 -0.15
C PRO A 53 24.35 -2.33 -0.85
N SER A 54 23.56 -1.29 -1.15
CA SER A 54 24.00 -0.05 -1.80
C SER A 54 24.36 1.07 -0.81
N GLY A 55 24.52 0.75 0.48
CA GLY A 55 24.68 1.74 1.56
C GLY A 55 23.43 1.88 2.42
N GLN A 56 23.41 2.89 3.29
CA GLN A 56 22.30 3.14 4.19
C GLN A 56 21.05 3.61 3.43
N LYS A 57 19.87 3.17 3.90
CA LYS A 57 18.59 3.51 3.28
C LYS A 57 17.49 3.69 4.31
N TRP A 58 16.72 4.76 4.16
CA TRP A 58 15.46 4.94 4.87
C TRP A 58 14.46 3.86 4.46
N THR A 59 13.97 3.11 5.45
CA THR A 59 12.91 2.11 5.27
C THR A 59 11.67 2.57 6.02
N LEU A 60 10.52 2.56 5.35
CA LEU A 60 9.25 2.87 5.99
C LEU A 60 8.88 1.77 7.00
N LYS A 61 8.65 2.15 8.25
CA LYS A 61 8.06 1.26 9.28
C LYS A 61 6.53 1.26 9.21
N GLY A 62 5.96 2.43 8.93
CA GLY A 62 4.53 2.60 8.74
C GLY A 62 4.05 3.97 9.22
N PRO A 63 2.76 4.25 9.06
CA PRO A 63 2.14 5.42 9.63
C PRO A 63 1.94 5.26 11.14
N ASP A 64 1.85 6.39 11.83
CA ASP A 64 1.19 6.55 13.13
C ASP A 64 0.29 7.77 13.00
N ALA A 65 -1.01 7.55 12.79
CA ALA A 65 -1.95 8.60 12.47
C ALA A 65 -3.32 8.38 13.13
N LYS A 66 -3.97 9.48 13.49
CA LYS A 66 -5.38 9.50 13.85
C LYS A 66 -6.23 9.52 12.57
N LEU A 67 -7.45 8.97 12.67
CA LEU A 67 -8.48 9.10 11.65
C LEU A 67 -9.53 10.09 12.15
N LEU A 68 -9.83 11.10 11.34
CA LEU A 68 -10.77 12.17 11.64
C LEU A 68 -11.94 12.11 10.65
N ASP A 69 -13.15 12.34 11.13
CA ASP A 69 -14.32 12.55 10.28
C ASP A 69 -14.38 13.97 9.71
N SER A 70 -15.45 14.30 8.98
CA SER A 70 -15.66 15.62 8.36
C SER A 70 -15.84 16.76 9.36
N SER A 71 -16.19 16.46 10.61
CA SER A 71 -16.30 17.44 11.70
C SER A 71 -14.96 17.65 12.42
N GLY A 72 -13.93 16.86 12.10
CA GLY A 72 -12.64 16.86 12.78
C GLY A 72 -12.63 15.99 14.04
N GLN A 73 -13.68 15.21 14.31
CA GLN A 73 -13.71 14.29 15.44
C GLN A 73 -12.83 13.07 15.13
N VAL A 74 -12.01 12.67 16.11
CA VAL A 74 -11.21 11.44 16.00
C VAL A 74 -12.13 10.23 16.09
N ILE A 75 -12.16 9.42 15.03
CA ILE A 75 -12.97 8.22 14.88
C ILE A 75 -12.16 6.92 14.86
N GLY A 76 -10.82 7.01 14.89
CA GLY A 76 -9.96 5.84 14.87
C GLY A 76 -8.48 6.14 14.71
N THR A 77 -7.70 5.11 14.38
CA THR A 77 -6.26 5.18 14.13
C THR A 77 -5.85 4.41 12.88
N HIS A 78 -4.72 4.82 12.31
CA HIS A 78 -4.08 4.20 11.17
C HIS A 78 -2.60 3.91 11.47
N PHE A 79 -2.18 2.67 11.26
CA PHE A 79 -0.85 2.20 11.65
C PHE A 79 -0.26 1.16 10.68
N ALA A 80 0.93 0.65 10.99
CA ALA A 80 1.64 -0.34 10.19
C ALA A 80 0.75 -1.56 9.83
N GLY A 81 0.97 -2.11 8.63
CA GLY A 81 0.13 -3.21 8.12
C GLY A 81 -0.48 -2.99 6.75
N PRO A 82 -0.48 -1.76 6.20
CA PRO A 82 -1.31 -0.65 6.69
C PRO A 82 -2.68 -1.10 7.26
N THR A 83 -3.07 -0.60 8.42
CA THR A 83 -4.32 -0.98 9.09
C THR A 83 -5.11 0.25 9.48
N TRP A 84 -6.43 0.21 9.35
CA TRP A 84 -7.35 1.23 9.88
C TRP A 84 -8.21 0.58 10.93
N LYS A 85 -8.28 1.18 12.12
CA LYS A 85 -9.09 0.71 13.25
C LYS A 85 -9.95 1.85 13.74
N LEU A 86 -11.26 1.63 13.78
CA LEU A 86 -12.25 2.59 14.27
C LEU A 86 -12.47 2.42 15.78
N ASN A 87 -13.00 3.45 16.41
CA ASN A 87 -13.29 3.48 17.85
C ASN A 87 -14.40 2.51 18.26
N ASP A 88 -15.25 2.09 17.32
CA ASP A 88 -16.27 1.04 17.53
C ASP A 88 -15.67 -0.39 17.55
N GLY A 89 -14.36 -0.52 17.36
CA GLY A 89 -13.62 -1.78 17.33
C GLY A 89 -13.51 -2.42 15.94
N GLY A 90 -14.19 -1.87 14.93
CA GLY A 90 -14.04 -2.30 13.54
C GLY A 90 -12.64 -2.03 13.01
N GLN A 91 -12.12 -2.92 12.17
CA GLN A 91 -10.80 -2.74 11.56
C GLN A 91 -10.75 -3.31 10.14
N VAL A 92 -9.75 -2.89 9.36
CA VAL A 92 -9.38 -3.53 8.09
C VAL A 92 -7.90 -3.34 7.82
N GLN A 93 -7.24 -4.37 7.28
CA GLN A 93 -5.87 -4.29 6.80
C GLN A 93 -5.85 -4.20 5.27
N GLY A 94 -5.01 -3.32 4.71
CA GLY A 94 -4.89 -3.10 3.28
C GLY A 94 -3.62 -3.71 2.67
N GLU A 95 -3.67 -3.92 1.37
CA GLU A 95 -2.52 -4.24 0.51
C GLU A 95 -2.56 -3.33 -0.71
N ALA A 96 -1.46 -2.64 -1.00
CA ALA A 96 -1.40 -1.71 -2.13
C ALA A 96 -1.39 -2.50 -3.44
N ILE A 97 -2.35 -2.21 -4.32
CA ILE A 97 -2.50 -2.82 -5.65
C ILE A 97 -2.37 -1.81 -6.79
N GLY A 98 -2.39 -0.52 -6.45
CA GLY A 98 -2.26 0.59 -7.37
C GLY A 98 -1.58 1.77 -6.70
N ASN A 99 -0.75 2.50 -7.45
CA ASN A 99 -0.10 3.70 -6.93
C ASN A 99 0.06 4.79 -7.99
N LYS A 100 0.00 6.04 -7.55
CA LYS A 100 0.24 7.22 -8.38
C LYS A 100 1.03 8.24 -7.58
N ALA A 101 2.00 8.90 -8.21
CA ALA A 101 2.73 9.99 -7.57
C ALA A 101 1.76 11.08 -7.05
N SER A 102 2.04 11.63 -5.87
CA SER A 102 1.29 12.78 -5.38
C SER A 102 1.62 14.00 -6.26
N PRO A 103 0.64 14.89 -6.54
CA PRO A 103 0.92 16.20 -7.14
C PRO A 103 1.84 17.07 -6.27
N GLU A 104 1.85 16.87 -4.95
CA GLU A 104 2.72 17.59 -4.03
C GLU A 104 4.09 16.93 -3.94
N ALA A 105 5.15 17.71 -4.21
CA ALA A 105 6.52 17.26 -4.05
C ALA A 105 6.83 16.95 -2.57
N GLY A 106 7.45 15.80 -2.30
CA GLY A 106 7.74 15.36 -0.93
C GLY A 106 6.55 14.72 -0.20
N ALA A 107 5.40 14.56 -0.86
CA ALA A 107 4.29 13.78 -0.33
C ALA A 107 4.39 12.28 -0.72
N VAL A 108 3.92 11.39 0.16
CA VAL A 108 3.82 9.95 -0.18
C VAL A 108 2.83 9.73 -1.33
N PRO A 109 2.97 8.64 -2.12
CA PRO A 109 2.10 8.37 -3.26
C PRO A 109 0.62 8.24 -2.88
N TRP A 110 -0.27 8.58 -3.80
CA TRP A 110 -1.65 8.13 -3.76
C TRP A 110 -1.70 6.63 -4.02
N LEU A 111 -2.64 5.93 -3.38
CA LEU A 111 -2.74 4.47 -3.45
C LEU A 111 -4.17 4.03 -3.71
N LEU A 112 -4.30 2.92 -4.42
CA LEU A 112 -5.42 2.01 -4.29
C LEU A 112 -4.94 0.80 -3.51
N LEU A 113 -5.68 0.46 -2.46
CA LEU A 113 -5.45 -0.72 -1.64
C LEU A 113 -6.65 -1.66 -1.73
N ARG A 114 -6.36 -2.96 -1.75
CA ARG A 114 -7.35 -4.02 -1.54
C ARG A 114 -7.37 -4.40 -0.07
N ALA A 115 -8.56 -4.62 0.48
CA ALA A 115 -8.67 -5.19 1.82
C ALA A 115 -8.16 -6.64 1.82
N LYS A 116 -7.36 -6.99 2.82
CA LYS A 116 -6.87 -8.37 2.99
C LYS A 116 -8.02 -9.27 3.47
N PRO A 117 -8.18 -10.48 2.89
CA PRO A 117 -9.24 -11.40 3.29
C PRO A 117 -9.26 -11.67 4.81
N GLY A 118 -10.45 -11.64 5.40
CA GLY A 118 -10.66 -11.95 6.83
C GLY A 118 -10.17 -10.88 7.82
N THR A 119 -9.68 -9.72 7.35
CA THR A 119 -9.21 -8.65 8.25
C THR A 119 -10.28 -7.60 8.58
N GLY A 120 -11.32 -7.50 7.74
CA GLY A 120 -12.46 -6.61 7.93
C GLY A 120 -13.36 -7.04 9.09
N THR A 121 -13.62 -6.14 10.03
CA THR A 121 -14.55 -6.36 11.16
C THR A 121 -15.38 -5.10 11.47
N GLY A 122 -16.47 -5.27 12.21
CA GLY A 122 -17.35 -4.17 12.63
C GLY A 122 -17.85 -3.34 11.45
N SER A 123 -17.83 -2.02 11.58
CA SER A 123 -18.23 -1.09 10.51
C SER A 123 -17.34 -1.15 9.25
N LEU A 124 -16.20 -1.87 9.31
CA LEU A 124 -15.30 -2.06 8.17
C LEU A 124 -15.37 -3.48 7.57
N ALA A 125 -16.32 -4.32 8.01
CA ALA A 125 -16.42 -5.71 7.57
C ALA A 125 -16.70 -5.87 6.06
N GLY A 126 -17.47 -4.95 5.46
CA GLY A 126 -17.79 -4.99 4.03
C GLY A 126 -16.72 -4.37 3.12
N VAL A 127 -15.70 -3.71 3.69
CA VAL A 127 -14.72 -2.95 2.91
C VAL A 127 -13.88 -3.90 2.04
N GLY A 128 -13.94 -3.68 0.73
CA GLY A 128 -13.12 -4.39 -0.27
C GLY A 128 -11.94 -3.57 -0.79
N TYR A 129 -12.07 -2.24 -0.79
CA TYR A 129 -11.05 -1.33 -1.29
C TYR A 129 -10.90 -0.08 -0.42
N ILE A 130 -9.69 0.45 -0.37
CA ILE A 130 -9.37 1.72 0.28
C ILE A 130 -8.58 2.56 -0.71
N ARG A 131 -9.01 3.79 -0.97
CA ARG A 131 -8.26 4.75 -1.79
C ARG A 131 -7.64 5.80 -0.88
N ARG A 132 -6.33 6.01 -1.02
CA ARG A 132 -5.57 7.09 -0.40
C ARG A 132 -5.30 8.18 -1.43
N THR A 133 -5.78 9.39 -1.17
CA THR A 133 -5.55 10.59 -1.99
C THR A 133 -5.19 11.77 -1.12
N GLU A 134 -4.93 12.94 -1.74
CA GLU A 134 -4.71 14.20 -1.02
C GLU A 134 -3.61 14.08 0.05
N THR A 135 -2.53 13.38 -0.32
CA THR A 135 -1.40 13.20 0.56
C THR A 135 -0.58 14.48 0.65
N HIS A 136 -0.22 14.86 1.87
CA HIS A 136 0.67 15.98 2.17
C HIS A 136 1.82 15.45 3.04
N GLY A 137 3.06 15.71 2.62
CA GLY A 137 4.27 15.23 3.30
C GLY A 137 4.39 13.70 3.47
N GLY A 138 5.21 13.30 4.44
CA GLY A 138 5.43 11.90 4.79
C GLY A 138 6.45 11.14 3.94
N ALA A 139 7.05 11.73 2.91
CA ALA A 139 8.12 11.05 2.17
C ALA A 139 9.39 10.90 3.04
N ALA A 140 10.22 9.91 2.71
CA ALA A 140 11.51 9.73 3.38
C ALA A 140 12.40 10.97 3.18
N PRO A 141 13.17 11.39 4.20
CA PRO A 141 14.14 12.46 4.03
C PRO A 141 15.18 12.14 2.96
N GLY A 142 15.66 13.17 2.25
CA GLY A 142 16.74 13.04 1.28
C GLY A 142 18.14 12.88 1.90
N THR A 143 18.27 13.07 3.21
CA THR A 143 19.54 13.07 3.95
C THR A 143 19.39 12.41 5.32
N GLY A 144 20.51 12.18 6.00
CA GLY A 144 20.55 11.73 7.40
C GLY A 144 20.47 10.21 7.55
N CYS A 145 20.64 9.49 6.45
CA CYS A 145 20.80 8.04 6.39
C CYS A 145 21.81 7.70 5.28
N ASP A 146 23.00 8.29 5.40
CA ASP A 146 24.03 8.27 4.35
C ASP A 146 25.31 7.57 4.84
N ALA A 147 25.54 7.58 6.16
CA ALA A 147 26.72 6.98 6.78
C ALA A 147 26.37 5.73 7.61
N ALA A 148 27.34 4.82 7.78
CA ALA A 148 27.17 3.65 8.64
C ALA A 148 26.79 4.00 10.09
N SER A 149 27.24 5.15 10.60
CA SER A 149 26.86 5.69 11.91
C SER A 149 25.41 6.14 12.01
N ASP A 150 24.70 6.27 10.88
CA ASP A 150 23.27 6.61 10.86
C ASP A 150 22.36 5.39 11.04
N ALA A 151 22.90 4.17 10.91
CA ALA A 151 22.14 2.96 11.06
C ALA A 151 21.44 2.90 12.43
N GLY A 152 20.15 2.56 12.44
CA GLY A 152 19.31 2.52 13.64
C GLY A 152 18.63 3.85 13.97
N LYS A 153 18.99 4.97 13.34
CA LYS A 153 18.24 6.23 13.48
C LYS A 153 16.79 6.04 13.05
N THR A 154 15.88 6.66 13.78
CA THR A 154 14.45 6.70 13.46
C THR A 154 14.01 8.14 13.33
N VAL A 155 13.21 8.43 12.31
CA VAL A 155 12.63 9.76 12.07
C VAL A 155 11.13 9.66 11.87
N GLN A 156 10.43 10.71 12.27
CA GLN A 156 8.98 10.86 12.10
C GLN A 156 8.74 12.06 11.19
N ILE A 157 8.09 11.83 10.05
CA ILE A 157 7.83 12.86 9.05
C ILE A 157 6.33 13.19 9.07
N PRO A 158 5.94 14.46 9.30
CA PRO A 158 4.55 14.88 9.28
C PRO A 158 3.84 14.45 8.00
N TYR A 159 2.62 13.96 8.16
CA TYR A 159 1.86 13.33 7.09
C TYR A 159 0.36 13.53 7.30
N SER A 160 -0.35 13.83 6.22
CA SER A 160 -1.80 13.70 6.17
C SER A 160 -2.28 13.11 4.84
N ALA A 161 -3.47 12.53 4.83
CA ALA A 161 -4.12 12.01 3.63
C ALA A 161 -5.63 11.86 3.80
N THR A 162 -6.35 11.78 2.69
CA THR A 162 -7.76 11.38 2.67
C THR A 162 -7.85 9.88 2.34
N TYR A 163 -8.56 9.13 3.19
CA TYR A 163 -8.90 7.73 2.98
C TYR A 163 -10.37 7.60 2.65
N THR A 164 -10.70 7.04 1.50
CA THR A 164 -12.07 6.66 1.15
C THR A 164 -12.17 5.13 1.12
N PHE A 165 -13.09 4.58 1.89
CA PHE A 165 -13.35 3.14 2.01
C PHE A 165 -14.53 2.76 1.14
N TYR A 166 -14.42 1.63 0.45
CA TYR A 166 -15.42 1.17 -0.50
C TYR A 166 -15.79 -0.28 -0.24
N GLU A 167 -17.09 -0.58 -0.28
CA GLU A 167 -17.56 -1.94 -0.45
C GLU A 167 -17.47 -2.32 -1.93
N ALA A 168 -17.12 -3.58 -2.20
CA ALA A 168 -17.20 -4.12 -3.55
C ALA A 168 -18.66 -4.21 -4.00
N LYS A 169 -18.89 -4.23 -5.33
CA LYS A 169 -20.21 -4.51 -5.87
C LYS A 169 -20.71 -5.85 -5.31
N LYS A 170 -21.92 -5.88 -4.75
CA LYS A 170 -22.61 -7.13 -4.43
C LYS A 170 -23.06 -7.75 -5.76
N GLU A 171 -22.58 -8.96 -6.04
CA GLU A 171 -23.04 -9.77 -7.18
C GLU A 171 -24.49 -10.23 -6.98
#